data_AF-A0A6C1RK89-F1
#
_entry.id   AF-A0A6C1RK89-F1
#
_cell.length_a   1.000
_cell.length_b   1.000
_cell.length_c   1.000
_cell.angle_alpha   90.00
_cell.angle_beta   90.00
_cell.angle_gamma   90.00
#
_symmetry.space_group_name_H-M   'P 1'
#
loop_
_entity.id
_entity.type
_entity.pdbx_description
1 polymer ?
#
loop_
_entity_poly.entity_id
_entity_poly.type
_entity_poly.pdbx_seq_one_letter_code
_entity_poly.pdbx_strand_id
1 'polypeptide(L)'
;MLLLGWALDAPRHLQNALFWVDSLGLWGPVVYVGIYILVCILMIPGSILTLGAGAVFGVLRGTIYTSVGSTLGATAAFMLGRFLLRDWVKQKVETSPRLAAVDEAVGREGARIVFLLRMSPLVPFSISNYVYGLTPVKLGRYIVASWLGMIPGTIMYVYIGSLARRLAELGAAERSTSPAEWTLYVVGLIATVIATVRVTVVARRALKRRVSLDEPPQEGQG
;
A
#
# COMPACT_ATOMS: atom_id res chain seq x y z
N MET A 1 -3.02 -14.52 19.76
CA MET A 1 -2.22 -13.83 20.80
C MET A 1 -0.85 -13.33 20.29
N LEU A 2 -0.11 -14.10 19.48
CA LEU A 2 1.20 -13.67 18.93
C LEU A 2 1.14 -12.47 17.96
N LEU A 3 0.10 -12.36 17.13
CA LEU A 3 -0.08 -11.20 16.23
C LEU A 3 -0.44 -9.90 16.98
N LEU A 4 -1.01 -10.01 18.18
CA LEU A 4 -1.34 -8.86 19.02
C LEU A 4 -0.08 -8.27 19.68
N GLY A 5 0.87 -9.13 20.08
CA GLY A 5 2.16 -8.70 20.62
C GLY A 5 3.03 -7.95 19.61
N TRP A 6 3.03 -8.40 18.34
CA TRP A 6 3.75 -7.71 17.26
C TRP A 6 3.17 -6.32 16.95
N ALA A 7 1.83 -6.19 17.02
CA ALA A 7 1.15 -4.91 16.83
C ALA A 7 1.35 -3.93 18.01
N LEU A 8 1.52 -4.44 19.24
CA LEU A 8 1.68 -3.63 20.45
C LEU A 8 3.12 -3.13 20.66
N ASP A 9 4.13 -3.83 20.12
CA ASP A 9 5.56 -3.45 20.20
C ASP A 9 6.09 -2.75 18.92
N ALA A 10 5.19 -2.24 18.08
CA ALA A 10 5.56 -1.45 16.89
C ALA A 10 6.59 -0.33 17.17
N PRO A 11 6.54 0.41 18.31
CA PRO A 11 7.56 1.40 18.64
C PRO A 11 8.96 0.80 18.85
N ARG A 12 9.05 -0.40 19.46
CA ARG A 12 10.30 -1.08 19.78
C ARG A 12 10.95 -1.70 18.55
N HIS A 13 10.15 -2.29 17.65
CA HIS A 13 10.64 -2.75 16.35
C HIS A 13 11.11 -1.60 15.48
N LEU A 14 10.39 -0.47 15.51
CA LEU A 14 10.81 0.74 14.82
C LEU A 14 12.14 1.25 15.41
N GLN A 15 12.27 1.36 16.74
CA GLN A 15 13.52 1.76 17.39
C GLN A 15 14.70 0.85 17.05
N ASN A 16 14.51 -0.48 17.03
CA ASN A 16 15.57 -1.41 16.65
C ASN A 16 15.96 -1.27 15.17
N ALA A 17 14.99 -1.08 14.28
CA ALA A 17 15.26 -0.82 12.87
C ALA A 17 15.98 0.51 12.67
N LEU A 18 15.60 1.54 13.44
CA LEU A 18 16.25 2.85 13.43
C LEU A 18 17.70 2.77 13.90
N PHE A 19 17.96 2.11 15.03
CA PHE A 19 19.33 1.89 15.54
C PHE A 19 20.19 1.09 14.56
N TRP A 20 19.63 0.06 13.94
CA TRP A 20 20.33 -0.73 12.93
C TRP A 20 20.66 0.11 11.70
N VAL A 21 19.73 0.94 11.21
CA VAL A 21 20.00 1.82 10.07
C VAL A 21 21.00 2.94 10.43
N ASP A 22 20.92 3.51 11.63
CA ASP A 22 21.91 4.49 12.11
C ASP A 22 23.30 3.88 12.20
N SER A 23 23.40 2.60 12.62
CA SER A 23 24.67 1.87 12.68
C SER A 23 25.30 1.60 11.29
N LEU A 24 24.51 1.69 10.21
CA LEU A 24 25.00 1.55 8.83
C LEU A 24 25.60 2.85 8.27
N GLY A 25 25.39 3.99 8.93
CA GLY A 25 25.90 5.29 8.48
C GLY A 25 25.57 5.60 7.02
N LEU A 26 26.61 5.79 6.19
CA LEU A 26 26.46 6.10 4.75
C LEU A 26 25.89 4.94 3.91
N TRP A 27 25.91 3.70 4.40
CA TRP A 27 25.43 2.53 3.65
C TRP A 27 23.93 2.29 3.79
N GLY A 28 23.27 2.88 4.80
CA GLY A 28 21.84 2.71 5.05
C GLY A 28 20.94 2.92 3.82
N PRO A 29 21.11 4.01 3.05
CA PRO A 29 20.34 4.25 1.83
C PRO A 29 20.57 3.20 0.73
N VAL A 30 21.81 2.73 0.58
CA VAL A 30 22.17 1.73 -0.46
C VAL A 30 21.51 0.40 -0.14
N VAL A 31 21.60 -0.05 1.11
CA VAL A 31 20.94 -1.27 1.59
C VAL A 31 19.42 -1.15 1.44
N TYR A 32 18.84 -0.01 1.82
CA TYR A 32 17.41 0.24 1.65
C TYR A 32 16.96 0.12 0.19
N VAL A 33 17.68 0.75 -0.74
CA VAL A 33 17.39 0.65 -2.19
C VAL A 33 17.48 -0.80 -2.66
N GLY A 34 18.52 -1.55 -2.24
CA GLY A 34 18.66 -2.96 -2.56
C GLY A 34 17.49 -3.81 -2.07
N ILE A 35 17.07 -3.62 -0.81
CA ILE A 35 15.90 -4.29 -0.23
C ILE A 35 14.62 -3.92 -1.02
N TYR A 36 14.47 -2.64 -1.38
CA TYR A 36 13.31 -2.19 -2.15
C TYR A 36 13.22 -2.90 -3.51
N ILE A 37 14.35 -3.05 -4.20
CA ILE A 37 14.42 -3.78 -5.47
C ILE A 37 13.99 -5.24 -5.27
N LEU A 38 14.53 -5.92 -4.26
CA LEU A 38 14.15 -7.31 -3.95
C LEU A 38 12.65 -7.44 -3.64
N VAL A 39 12.10 -6.53 -2.86
CA VAL A 39 10.66 -6.52 -2.52
C VAL A 39 9.80 -6.35 -3.76
N CYS A 40 10.21 -5.50 -4.71
CA CYS A 40 9.52 -5.36 -5.99
C CYS A 40 9.54 -6.66 -6.79
N ILE A 41 10.68 -7.36 -6.80
CA ILE A 41 10.87 -8.62 -7.53
C ILE A 41 10.11 -9.78 -6.87
N LEU A 42 10.05 -9.80 -5.54
CA LEU A 42 9.31 -10.81 -4.76
C LEU A 42 7.81 -10.51 -4.67
N MET A 43 7.35 -9.49 -5.37
CA MET A 43 5.98 -9.00 -5.38
C MET A 43 5.43 -8.60 -3.99
N ILE A 44 6.31 -8.31 -3.04
CA ILE A 44 5.94 -7.88 -1.68
C ILE A 44 5.47 -6.41 -1.74
N PRO A 45 4.45 -6.00 -0.96
CA PRO A 45 3.99 -4.62 -0.94
C PRO A 45 5.07 -3.61 -0.51
N GLY A 46 5.50 -2.75 -1.43
CA GLY A 46 6.50 -1.71 -1.17
C GLY A 46 6.05 -0.59 -0.21
N SER A 47 4.75 -0.51 0.11
CA SER A 47 4.18 0.50 1.01
C SER A 47 4.80 0.45 2.41
N ILE A 48 5.11 -0.74 2.92
CA ILE A 48 5.72 -0.93 4.24
C ILE A 48 7.11 -0.27 4.28
N LEU A 49 7.92 -0.49 3.24
CA LEU A 49 9.24 0.13 3.12
C LEU A 49 9.15 1.63 2.94
N THR A 50 8.19 2.12 2.15
CA THR A 50 8.00 3.56 1.95
C THR A 50 7.61 4.28 3.26
N LEU A 51 6.72 3.69 4.07
CA LEU A 51 6.39 4.19 5.41
C LEU A 51 7.64 4.15 6.31
N GLY A 52 8.36 3.02 6.30
CA GLY A 52 9.60 2.84 7.04
C GLY A 52 10.65 3.88 6.69
N ALA A 53 10.82 4.21 5.41
CA ALA A 53 11.76 5.23 4.97
C ALA A 53 11.42 6.63 5.50
N GLY A 54 10.12 6.94 5.61
CA GLY A 54 9.65 8.16 6.25
C GLY A 54 9.99 8.24 7.73
N ALA A 55 9.78 7.13 8.44
CA ALA A 55 10.16 7.03 9.83
C ALA A 55 11.69 7.11 10.00
N VAL A 56 12.46 6.41 9.17
CA VAL A 56 13.92 6.27 9.34
C VAL A 56 14.70 7.48 8.85
N PHE A 57 14.48 7.90 7.62
CA PHE A 57 15.28 8.92 6.94
C PHE A 57 14.62 10.31 6.93
N GLY A 58 13.37 10.40 7.40
CA GLY A 58 12.56 11.62 7.30
C GLY A 58 12.03 11.86 5.89
N VAL A 59 11.26 12.94 5.74
CA VAL A 59 10.48 13.20 4.51
C VAL A 59 11.36 13.38 3.27
N LEU A 60 12.35 14.26 3.33
CA LEU A 60 13.14 14.61 2.14
C LEU A 60 14.01 13.44 1.67
N ARG A 61 14.87 12.91 2.56
CA ARG A 61 15.77 11.79 2.22
C ARG A 61 15.00 10.51 1.96
N GLY A 62 13.98 10.20 2.76
CA GLY A 62 13.11 9.04 2.56
C GLY A 62 12.40 9.07 1.20
N THR A 63 11.95 10.25 0.75
CA THR A 63 11.37 10.42 -0.59
C THR A 63 12.41 10.15 -1.67
N ILE A 64 13.61 10.71 -1.58
CA ILE A 64 14.67 10.51 -2.57
C ILE A 64 15.04 9.02 -2.67
N TYR A 65 15.35 8.38 -1.54
CA TYR A 65 15.77 6.98 -1.51
C TYR A 65 14.65 6.04 -1.98
N THR A 66 13.41 6.30 -1.58
CA THR A 66 12.26 5.52 -2.05
C THR A 66 12.01 5.74 -3.53
N SER A 67 12.12 6.97 -4.02
CA SER A 67 11.93 7.27 -5.44
C SER A 67 12.94 6.54 -6.31
N VAL A 68 14.21 6.50 -5.90
CA VAL A 68 15.25 5.71 -6.57
C VAL A 68 14.96 4.21 -6.46
N GLY A 69 14.72 3.70 -5.24
CA GLY A 69 14.47 2.27 -5.02
C GLY A 69 13.24 1.74 -5.72
N SER A 70 12.12 2.48 -5.70
CA SER A 70 10.88 2.10 -6.36
C SER A 70 11.00 2.14 -7.88
N THR A 71 11.71 3.12 -8.43
CA THR A 71 11.95 3.21 -9.88
C THR A 71 12.84 2.07 -10.37
N LEU A 72 13.93 1.78 -9.66
CA LEU A 72 14.84 0.68 -10.00
C LEU A 72 14.16 -0.68 -9.82
N GLY A 73 13.44 -0.89 -8.71
CA GLY A 73 12.71 -2.13 -8.46
C GLY A 73 11.58 -2.37 -9.45
N ALA A 74 10.80 -1.33 -9.77
CA ALA A 74 9.76 -1.40 -10.79
C ALA A 74 10.34 -1.66 -12.19
N THR A 75 11.55 -1.15 -12.47
CA THR A 75 12.29 -1.43 -13.71
C THR A 75 12.77 -2.87 -13.77
N ALA A 76 13.33 -3.40 -12.68
CA ALA A 76 13.76 -4.78 -12.61
C ALA A 76 12.59 -5.77 -12.82
N ALA A 77 11.47 -5.56 -12.12
CA ALA A 77 10.26 -6.37 -12.28
C ALA A 77 9.67 -6.26 -13.70
N PHE A 78 9.66 -5.06 -14.29
CA PHE A 78 9.26 -4.86 -15.68
C PHE A 78 10.14 -5.62 -16.66
N MET A 79 11.46 -5.59 -16.47
CA MET A 79 12.40 -6.31 -17.34
C MET A 79 12.23 -7.82 -17.18
N LEU A 80 12.05 -8.32 -15.96
CA LEU A 80 11.74 -9.74 -15.72
C LEU A 80 10.47 -10.16 -16.43
N GLY A 81 9.37 -9.41 -16.28
CA GLY A 81 8.12 -9.68 -17.01
C GLY A 81 8.32 -9.67 -18.52
N ARG A 82 9.11 -8.72 -19.04
CA ARG A 82 9.40 -8.63 -20.46
C ARG A 82 10.20 -9.81 -20.98
N PHE A 83 11.31 -10.17 -20.34
CA PHE A 83 12.18 -11.23 -20.84
C PHE A 83 11.59 -12.63 -20.62
N LEU A 84 10.80 -12.84 -19.58
CA LEU A 84 10.26 -14.17 -19.26
C LEU A 84 8.94 -14.47 -19.99
N LEU A 85 8.11 -13.45 -20.26
CA LEU A 85 6.71 -13.67 -20.63
C LEU A 85 6.25 -12.89 -21.87
N ARG A 86 7.02 -11.90 -22.38
CA ARG A 86 6.55 -11.11 -23.54
C ARG A 86 6.43 -11.94 -24.81
N ASP A 87 7.31 -12.89 -25.05
CA ASP A 87 7.25 -13.73 -26.27
C ASP A 87 5.99 -14.60 -26.29
N TRP A 88 5.60 -15.14 -25.14
CA TRP A 88 4.34 -15.87 -24.98
C TRP A 88 3.12 -14.97 -25.23
N VAL A 89 3.12 -13.73 -24.72
CA VAL A 89 2.05 -12.76 -24.99
C VAL A 89 1.99 -12.41 -26.47
N LYS A 90 3.15 -12.22 -27.11
CA LYS A 90 3.23 -11.88 -28.54
C LYS A 90 2.61 -12.96 -29.42
N GLN A 91 2.88 -14.25 -29.14
CA GLN A 91 2.24 -15.35 -29.85
C GLN A 91 0.72 -15.32 -29.70
N LYS A 92 0.20 -15.03 -28.49
CA LYS A 92 -1.26 -14.90 -28.28
C LYS A 92 -1.85 -13.70 -29.02
N VAL A 93 -1.13 -12.58 -29.08
CA VAL A 93 -1.53 -11.38 -29.82
C VAL A 93 -1.65 -11.69 -31.32
N GLU A 94 -0.71 -12.44 -31.90
CA GLU A 94 -0.74 -12.85 -33.31
C GLU A 94 -1.96 -13.73 -33.63
N THR A 95 -2.42 -14.54 -32.67
CA THR A 95 -3.60 -15.41 -32.83
C THR A 95 -4.95 -14.70 -32.59
N SER A 96 -4.97 -13.45 -32.14
CA SER A 96 -6.22 -12.76 -31.78
C SER A 96 -6.22 -11.28 -32.21
N PRO A 97 -7.04 -10.91 -33.21
CA PRO A 97 -7.17 -9.52 -33.67
C PRO A 97 -7.57 -8.54 -32.55
N ARG A 98 -8.37 -9.00 -31.58
CA ARG A 98 -8.78 -8.19 -30.43
C ARG A 98 -7.59 -7.88 -29.51
N LEU A 99 -6.72 -8.86 -29.25
CA LEU A 99 -5.52 -8.64 -28.44
C LEU A 99 -4.53 -7.73 -29.19
N ALA A 100 -4.42 -7.87 -30.51
CA ALA A 100 -3.59 -6.99 -31.34
C ALA A 100 -4.02 -5.53 -31.28
N ALA A 101 -5.34 -5.26 -31.37
CA ALA A 101 -5.86 -3.91 -31.22
C ALA A 101 -5.55 -3.30 -29.83
N VAL A 102 -5.62 -4.12 -28.77
CA VAL A 102 -5.26 -3.68 -27.40
C VAL A 102 -3.76 -3.41 -27.29
N ASP A 103 -2.90 -4.31 -27.80
CA ASP A 103 -1.45 -4.17 -27.77
C ASP A 103 -1.02 -2.89 -28.52
N GLU A 104 -1.61 -2.61 -29.68
CA GLU A 104 -1.35 -1.40 -30.47
C GLU A 104 -1.79 -0.12 -29.74
N ALA A 105 -3.01 -0.11 -29.18
CA ALA A 105 -3.51 1.03 -28.41
C ALA A 105 -2.60 1.34 -27.20
N VAL A 106 -2.16 0.31 -26.48
CA VAL A 106 -1.20 0.44 -25.38
C VAL A 106 0.18 0.88 -25.89
N GLY A 107 0.60 0.49 -27.08
CA GLY A 107 1.85 0.94 -27.69
C GLY A 107 1.88 2.45 -27.97
N ARG A 108 0.75 3.01 -28.41
CA ARG A 108 0.62 4.45 -28.72
C ARG A 108 0.58 5.30 -27.45
N GLU A 109 -0.25 4.94 -26.48
CA GLU A 109 -0.50 5.76 -25.27
C GLU A 109 0.09 5.21 -23.97
N GLY A 110 0.92 4.17 -24.03
CA GLY A 110 1.30 3.40 -22.85
C GLY A 110 2.02 4.18 -21.76
N ALA A 111 2.76 5.24 -22.09
CA ALA A 111 3.33 6.14 -21.07
C ALA A 111 2.23 6.85 -20.26
N ARG A 112 1.19 7.35 -20.94
CA ARG A 112 0.04 8.01 -20.32
C ARG A 112 -0.77 7.02 -19.49
N ILE A 113 -1.00 5.81 -20.03
CA ILE A 113 -1.70 4.74 -19.31
C ILE A 113 -0.94 4.37 -18.03
N VAL A 114 0.38 4.14 -18.11
CA VAL A 114 1.21 3.86 -16.94
C VAL A 114 1.12 4.99 -15.92
N PHE A 115 1.31 6.24 -16.34
CA PHE A 115 1.23 7.40 -15.44
C PHE A 115 -0.11 7.48 -14.72
N LEU A 116 -1.23 7.40 -15.44
CA LEU A 116 -2.58 7.47 -14.86
C LEU A 116 -2.86 6.31 -13.92
N LEU A 117 -2.46 5.10 -14.28
CA LEU A 117 -2.62 3.92 -13.42
C LEU A 117 -1.75 3.99 -12.16
N ARG A 118 -0.58 4.64 -12.20
CA ARG A 118 0.27 4.88 -11.01
C ARG A 118 -0.32 5.91 -10.06
N MET A 119 -0.99 6.93 -10.61
CA MET A 119 -1.75 7.90 -9.80
C MET A 119 -3.02 7.29 -9.21
N SER A 120 -3.49 6.18 -9.76
CA SER A 120 -4.66 5.47 -9.30
C SER A 120 -4.30 4.37 -8.30
N PRO A 121 -5.06 4.20 -7.20
CA PRO A 121 -4.86 3.09 -6.26
C PRO A 121 -5.43 1.74 -6.78
N LEU A 122 -5.94 1.70 -8.02
CA LEU A 122 -6.68 0.56 -8.55
C LEU A 122 -5.84 -0.71 -8.73
N VAL A 123 -4.56 -0.58 -9.07
CA VAL A 123 -3.72 -1.73 -9.41
C VAL A 123 -2.57 -1.85 -8.41
N PRO A 124 -2.38 -3.03 -7.80
CA PRO A 124 -1.25 -3.26 -6.89
C PRO A 124 0.09 -2.97 -7.58
N PHE A 125 0.95 -2.22 -6.88
CA PHE A 125 2.25 -1.78 -7.38
C PHE A 125 3.10 -2.96 -7.90
N SER A 126 3.17 -4.03 -7.12
CA SER A 126 3.97 -5.21 -7.43
C SER A 126 3.51 -5.91 -8.72
N ILE A 127 2.21 -6.13 -8.88
CA ILE A 127 1.64 -6.84 -10.05
C ILE A 127 1.77 -5.96 -11.31
N SER A 128 1.43 -4.68 -11.19
CA SER A 128 1.46 -3.76 -12.33
C SER A 128 2.85 -3.66 -12.98
N ASN A 129 3.93 -3.72 -12.19
CA ASN A 129 5.31 -3.72 -12.72
C ASN A 129 5.54 -4.82 -13.77
N TYR A 130 5.09 -6.05 -13.49
CA TYR A 130 5.21 -7.17 -14.42
C TYR A 130 4.28 -7.03 -15.62
N VAL A 131 3.02 -6.65 -15.37
CA VAL A 131 2.01 -6.47 -16.42
C VAL A 131 2.48 -5.45 -17.45
N TYR A 132 3.08 -4.34 -17.02
CA TYR A 132 3.64 -3.36 -17.95
C TYR A 132 4.80 -3.94 -18.79
N GLY A 133 5.60 -4.86 -18.23
CA GLY A 133 6.64 -5.57 -18.96
C GLY A 133 6.10 -6.40 -20.14
N LEU A 134 4.87 -6.91 -20.00
CA LEU A 134 4.15 -7.67 -21.01
C LEU A 134 3.60 -6.81 -22.15
N THR A 135 3.53 -5.49 -21.99
CA THR A 135 3.01 -4.55 -23.01
C THR A 135 4.12 -4.15 -24.00
N PRO A 136 3.84 -3.42 -25.10
CA PRO A 136 4.87 -2.91 -26.00
C PRO A 136 5.50 -1.58 -25.55
N VAL A 137 5.23 -1.12 -24.32
CA VAL A 137 5.75 0.17 -23.82
C VAL A 137 7.28 0.17 -23.78
N LYS A 138 7.89 1.21 -24.34
CA LYS A 138 9.35 1.39 -24.32
C LYS A 138 9.84 1.62 -22.89
N LEU A 139 10.98 1.01 -22.53
CA LEU A 139 11.53 1.05 -21.17
C LEU A 139 11.70 2.49 -20.65
N GLY A 140 12.32 3.39 -21.44
CA GLY A 140 12.51 4.78 -21.01
C GLY A 140 11.19 5.54 -20.76
N ARG A 141 10.16 5.30 -21.58
CA ARG A 141 8.82 5.88 -21.39
C ARG A 141 8.17 5.35 -20.11
N TYR A 142 8.33 4.06 -19.83
CA TYR A 142 7.85 3.42 -18.61
C TYR A 142 8.53 4.00 -17.36
N ILE A 143 9.85 4.18 -17.38
CA ILE A 143 10.63 4.73 -16.27
C ILE A 143 10.16 6.13 -15.94
N VAL A 144 10.11 7.04 -16.93
CA VAL A 144 9.72 8.43 -16.70
C VAL A 144 8.26 8.54 -16.24
N ALA A 145 7.35 7.82 -16.91
CA ALA A 145 5.94 7.83 -16.54
C ALA A 145 5.70 7.26 -15.14
N SER A 146 6.37 6.15 -14.80
CA SER A 146 6.26 5.56 -13.47
C SER A 146 6.85 6.49 -12.41
N TRP A 147 8.04 7.02 -12.64
CA TRP A 147 8.69 7.92 -11.70
C TRP A 147 7.80 9.11 -11.38
N LEU A 148 7.32 9.83 -12.41
CA LEU A 148 6.41 10.97 -12.23
C LEU A 148 5.10 10.57 -11.55
N GLY A 149 4.48 9.46 -11.95
CA GLY A 149 3.21 9.00 -11.38
C GLY A 149 3.33 8.55 -9.92
N MET A 150 4.51 8.08 -9.50
CA MET A 150 4.76 7.60 -8.14
C MET A 150 5.19 8.70 -7.16
N ILE A 151 5.72 9.85 -7.62
CA ILE A 151 6.23 10.90 -6.71
C ILE A 151 5.18 11.35 -5.68
N PRO A 152 3.94 11.72 -6.07
CA PRO A 152 2.97 12.23 -5.09
C PRO A 152 2.63 11.18 -4.02
N GLY A 153 2.42 9.93 -4.43
CA GLY A 153 2.19 8.82 -3.51
C GLY A 153 3.39 8.53 -2.62
N THR A 154 4.60 8.60 -3.16
CA THR A 154 5.84 8.42 -2.40
C THR A 154 5.97 9.46 -1.29
N ILE A 155 5.81 10.74 -1.62
CA ILE A 155 5.87 11.83 -0.64
C ILE A 155 4.82 11.62 0.45
N MET A 156 3.58 11.27 0.07
CA MET A 156 2.49 11.08 1.02
C MET A 156 2.78 9.93 2.00
N TYR A 157 3.20 8.76 1.52
CA TYR A 157 3.51 7.63 2.40
C TYR A 157 4.74 7.90 3.28
N VAL A 158 5.81 8.48 2.72
CA VAL A 158 7.00 8.86 3.50
C VAL A 158 6.60 9.90 4.57
N TYR A 159 5.75 10.87 4.23
CA TYR A 159 5.24 11.84 5.18
C TYR A 159 4.48 11.17 6.34
N ILE A 160 3.53 10.27 6.03
CA ILE A 160 2.79 9.48 7.03
C ILE A 160 3.75 8.71 7.95
N GLY A 161 4.75 8.04 7.38
CA GLY A 161 5.76 7.31 8.15
C GLY A 161 6.56 8.22 9.09
N SER A 162 6.94 9.41 8.61
CA SER A 162 7.65 10.40 9.44
C SER A 162 6.78 10.96 10.56
N LEU A 163 5.49 11.17 10.28
CA LEU A 163 4.52 11.65 11.26
C LEU A 163 4.25 10.59 12.33
N ALA A 164 4.10 9.33 11.94
CA ALA A 164 3.94 8.21 12.85
C ALA A 164 5.12 8.11 13.84
N ARG A 165 6.36 8.29 13.37
CA ARG A 165 7.54 8.34 14.24
C ARG A 165 7.49 9.52 15.21
N ARG A 166 7.18 10.73 14.74
CA ARG A 166 7.07 11.93 15.60
C ARG A 166 6.00 11.76 16.67
N LEU A 167 4.83 11.22 16.32
CA LEU A 167 3.77 10.94 17.28
C LEU A 167 4.20 9.89 18.31
N ALA A 168 4.92 8.86 17.89
CA ALA A 168 5.47 7.85 18.80
C ALA A 168 6.53 8.43 19.76
N GLU A 169 7.36 9.36 19.30
CA GLU A 169 8.36 10.05 20.12
C GLU A 169 7.71 11.00 21.13
N LEU A 170 6.67 11.75 20.73
CA LEU A 170 5.91 12.64 21.63
C LEU A 170 5.13 11.84 22.68
N GLY A 171 4.46 10.75 22.29
CA GLY A 171 3.78 9.87 23.24
C GLY A 171 4.74 9.05 24.12
N ALA A 172 6.00 8.90 23.74
CA ALA A 172 7.03 8.30 24.58
C ALA A 172 7.65 9.30 25.58
N ALA A 173 7.64 10.60 25.27
CA ALA A 173 8.10 11.66 26.16
C ALA A 173 7.11 11.97 27.32
N GLU A 174 5.81 11.69 27.14
CA GLU A 174 4.79 11.76 28.21
C GLU A 174 4.67 10.45 29.04
N ARG A 175 5.73 9.64 29.14
CA ARG A 175 5.70 8.47 30.04
C ARG A 175 6.00 8.85 31.49
N SER A 176 5.00 9.49 32.10
CA SER A 176 4.57 9.19 33.47
C SER A 176 3.14 8.69 33.37
N THR A 177 2.95 7.39 33.11
CA THR A 177 1.62 6.79 32.99
C THR A 177 0.87 6.93 34.31
N SER A 178 0.04 7.97 34.40
CA SER A 178 -0.81 8.27 35.55
C SER A 178 -2.10 7.44 35.47
N PRO A 179 -2.69 7.01 36.61
CA PRO A 179 -3.95 6.23 36.65
C PRO A 179 -5.11 6.84 35.83
N ALA A 180 -5.09 8.15 35.60
CA ALA A 180 -6.09 8.85 34.79
C ALA A 180 -6.08 8.43 33.31
N GLU A 181 -4.91 8.10 32.74
CA GLU A 181 -4.78 7.73 31.32
C GLU A 181 -5.37 6.33 31.06
N TRP A 182 -5.14 5.40 31.99
CA TRP A 182 -5.79 4.07 31.98
C TRP A 182 -7.31 4.18 32.07
N THR A 183 -7.80 5.13 32.87
CA THR A 183 -9.24 5.40 32.98
C THR A 183 -9.79 5.89 31.64
N LEU A 184 -9.09 6.78 30.94
CA LEU A 184 -9.49 7.26 29.61
C LEU A 184 -9.49 6.15 28.56
N TYR A 185 -8.49 5.27 28.55
CA TYR A 185 -8.46 4.14 27.61
C TYR A 185 -9.59 3.14 27.85
N VAL A 186 -9.86 2.80 29.12
CA VAL A 186 -10.94 1.86 29.49
C VAL A 186 -12.30 2.48 29.17
N VAL A 187 -12.53 3.75 29.51
CA VAL A 187 -13.77 4.47 29.20
C VAL A 187 -13.97 4.60 27.70
N GLY A 188 -12.92 4.96 26.94
CA GLY A 188 -12.98 5.07 25.49
C GLY A 188 -13.30 3.74 24.80
N LEU A 189 -12.72 2.64 25.28
CA LEU A 189 -13.02 1.29 24.78
C LEU A 189 -14.48 0.90 25.07
N ILE A 190 -14.94 1.14 26.30
CA ILE A 190 -16.34 0.87 26.69
C ILE A 190 -17.31 1.70 25.85
N ALA A 191 -17.04 2.99 25.67
CA ALA A 191 -17.88 3.88 24.85
C ALA A 191 -17.94 3.41 23.39
N THR A 192 -16.82 2.98 22.82
CA THR A 192 -16.74 2.44 21.46
C THR A 192 -17.57 1.16 21.33
N VAL A 193 -17.41 0.21 22.25
CA VAL A 193 -18.18 -1.04 22.25
C VAL A 193 -19.68 -0.76 22.37
N ILE A 194 -20.07 0.15 23.27
CA ILE A 194 -21.49 0.55 23.44
C ILE A 194 -22.03 1.17 22.14
N ALA A 195 -21.29 2.11 21.54
CA ALA A 195 -21.71 2.74 20.29
C ALA A 195 -21.91 1.70 19.17
N THR A 196 -20.94 0.80 18.98
CA THR A 196 -21.00 -0.26 17.97
C THR A 196 -22.20 -1.20 18.21
N VAL A 197 -22.43 -1.62 19.46
CA VAL A 197 -23.57 -2.48 19.79
C VAL A 197 -24.89 -1.76 19.57
N ARG A 198 -25.02 -0.50 20.00
CA ARG A 198 -26.26 0.28 19.84
C ARG A 198 -26.60 0.51 18.38
N VAL A 199 -25.62 0.87 17.56
CA VAL A 199 -25.78 1.01 16.10
C VAL A 199 -26.24 -0.31 15.50
N THR A 200 -25.61 -1.43 15.87
CA THR A 200 -25.96 -2.77 15.37
C THR A 200 -27.39 -3.18 15.76
N VAL A 201 -27.79 -2.92 17.01
CA VAL A 201 -29.14 -3.25 17.51
C VAL A 201 -30.20 -2.38 16.84
N VAL A 202 -29.95 -1.08 16.68
CA VAL A 202 -30.88 -0.16 15.99
C VAL A 202 -31.03 -0.55 14.53
N ALA A 203 -29.94 -0.85 13.84
CA ALA A 203 -29.96 -1.32 12.45
C ALA A 203 -30.77 -2.62 12.31
N ARG A 204 -30.54 -3.63 13.16
CA ARG A 204 -31.31 -4.89 13.16
C ARG A 204 -32.80 -4.68 13.44
N ARG A 205 -33.15 -3.78 14.37
CA ARG A 205 -34.55 -3.45 14.68
C ARG A 205 -35.23 -2.74 13.51
N ALA A 206 -34.54 -1.82 12.84
CA ALA A 206 -35.07 -1.13 11.65
C ALA A 206 -35.29 -2.08 10.47
N LEU A 207 -34.37 -3.03 10.25
CA LEU A 207 -34.49 -4.07 9.23
C LEU A 207 -35.67 -5.02 9.49
N LYS A 208 -35.79 -5.54 10.72
CA LYS A 208 -36.89 -6.44 11.09
C LYS A 208 -38.26 -5.78 10.90
N ARG A 209 -38.38 -4.48 11.20
CA ARG A 209 -39.63 -3.72 11.04
C ARG A 209 -40.06 -3.53 9.58
N ARG A 210 -39.12 -3.54 8.62
CA ARG A 210 -39.45 -3.45 7.19
C ARG A 210 -39.76 -4.82 6.58
N VAL A 211 -39.02 -5.86 6.97
CA VAL A 211 -39.30 -7.24 6.52
C VAL A 211 -40.69 -7.70 6.96
N SER A 212 -41.16 -7.29 8.15
CA SER A 212 -42.52 -7.59 8.62
C SER A 212 -43.64 -6.75 7.97
N LEU A 213 -43.31 -5.72 7.18
CA LEU A 213 -44.30 -4.91 6.45
C LEU A 213 -44.46 -5.35 4.98
N ASP A 214 -43.50 -6.11 4.44
CA ASP A 214 -43.49 -6.62 3.07
C ASP A 214 -44.00 -8.07 2.95
N GLU A 215 -44.38 -8.74 4.05
CA GLU A 215 -45.09 -10.03 3.98
C GLU A 215 -46.56 -9.77 3.56
N PRO A 216 -47.03 -10.23 2.38
CA PRO A 216 -48.44 -10.14 2.03
C PRO A 216 -49.28 -10.97 3.02
N PRO A 217 -50.54 -10.58 3.30
CA PRO A 217 -51.42 -11.35 4.18
C PRO A 217 -51.50 -12.78 3.67
N GLN A 218 -51.12 -13.75 4.52
CA GLN A 218 -51.37 -15.15 4.21
C GLN A 218 -52.89 -15.35 4.22
N GLU A 219 -53.48 -15.51 3.04
CA GLU A 219 -54.84 -16.02 2.87
C GLU A 219 -54.90 -17.40 3.52
N GLY A 220 -55.51 -17.43 4.71
CA GLY A 220 -55.85 -18.66 5.39
C GLY A 220 -56.93 -19.39 4.62
N GLN A 221 -56.55 -20.55 4.07
CA GLN A 221 -57.47 -21.59 3.62
C GLN A 221 -58.27 -22.09 4.82
N GLY A 222 -59.59 -21.97 4.73
CA GLY A 222 -60.61 -22.55 5.60
C GLY A 222 -61.94 -22.55 4.87
#